data_AF-A0A8T0S3D4-F1
#
_entry.id   AF-A0A8T0S3D4-F1
#
_cell.length_a   1.000
_cell.length_b   1.000
_cell.length_c   1.000
_cell.angle_alpha   90.00
_cell.angle_beta   90.00
_cell.angle_gamma   90.00
#
_symmetry.space_group_name_H-M   'P 1'
#
loop_
_entity.id
_entity.type
_entity.pdbx_description
1 polymer ?
#
loop_
_entity_poly.entity_id
_entity_poly.type
_entity_poly.pdbx_seq_one_letter_code
_entity_poly.pdbx_strand_id
1 'polypeptide(L)'
;MWSLISAVTHCHKQNLCLGSLSIKNLMISSLGTFQMKKVQTTPLTEQGRVADLAAVSNLLTKILKWRHGPGATRSIRPDFIGLHNKLIEPKEAKTPAYLIENDPSLLPATSYAVAFLRVHGHMIGFLMRKDSANASSILGLKMPYKKHSDSWILIAQQHAMLSSWLAFRVYKISRALDFIEFGRNIFSHIYGKETETGTLLGMKEADYIPEAVSVLYQHSFSRFLPLLHEELWNYYEQTGMLAIIDSIRFDDLFTGVPSWALTDGVTT
;
A
#
# COMPACT_ATOMS: atom_id res chain seq x y z
N MET A 1 -13.70 9.08 2.89
CA MET A 1 -13.30 9.37 4.30
C MET A 1 -11.99 10.15 4.26
N TRP A 2 -11.82 11.26 5.00
CA TRP A 2 -10.59 12.07 4.91
C TRP A 2 -9.56 11.59 5.95
N SER A 3 -8.45 11.03 5.46
CA SER A 3 -7.28 10.70 6.28
C SER A 3 -6.45 11.96 6.58
N LEU A 4 -5.55 11.89 7.56
CA LEU A 4 -4.60 12.96 7.83
C LEU A 4 -3.75 13.32 6.59
N ILE A 5 -3.30 12.31 5.85
CA ILE A 5 -2.55 12.50 4.60
C ILE A 5 -3.42 13.20 3.56
N SER A 6 -4.68 12.78 3.40
CA SER A 6 -5.62 13.39 2.44
C SER A 6 -5.91 14.86 2.76
N ALA A 7 -5.99 15.22 4.05
CA ALA A 7 -6.20 16.60 4.46
C ALA A 7 -5.02 17.52 4.10
N VAL A 8 -3.80 17.08 4.34
CA VAL A 8 -2.57 17.84 4.00
C VAL A 8 -2.42 17.97 2.49
N THR A 9 -2.56 16.87 1.78
CA THR A 9 -2.40 16.85 0.32
C THR A 9 -3.51 17.60 -0.41
N HIS A 10 -4.73 17.67 0.15
CA HIS A 10 -5.77 18.57 -0.34
C HIS A 10 -5.35 20.05 -0.27
N CYS A 11 -4.70 20.49 0.81
CA CYS A 11 -4.14 21.83 0.88
C CYS A 11 -3.05 22.05 -0.17
N HIS A 12 -2.17 21.07 -0.40
CA HIS A 12 -1.17 21.14 -1.46
C HIS A 12 -1.80 21.29 -2.84
N LYS A 13 -2.90 20.57 -3.14
CA LYS A 13 -3.67 20.71 -4.39
C LYS A 13 -4.26 22.11 -4.58
N GLN A 14 -4.47 22.86 -3.50
CA GLN A 14 -4.93 24.25 -3.51
C GLN A 14 -3.76 25.26 -3.54
N ASN A 15 -2.53 24.81 -3.76
CA ASN A 15 -1.31 25.63 -3.68
C ASN A 15 -1.08 26.25 -2.29
N LEU A 16 -1.42 25.52 -1.23
CA LEU A 16 -1.23 25.94 0.17
C LEU A 16 -0.36 24.94 0.96
N CYS A 17 0.58 25.44 1.75
CA CYS A 17 1.26 24.70 2.82
C CYS A 17 0.56 24.92 4.16
N LEU A 18 0.73 23.98 5.08
CA LEU A 18 0.31 24.14 6.48
C LEU A 18 1.43 24.82 7.26
N GLY A 19 1.12 25.88 8.00
CA GLY A 19 2.11 26.57 8.82
C GLY A 19 2.61 25.72 10.01
N SER A 20 1.72 24.90 10.61
CA SER A 20 2.08 24.00 11.71
C SER A 20 1.07 22.88 11.88
N LEU A 21 1.52 21.63 11.71
CA LEU A 21 0.73 20.44 12.02
C LEU A 21 1.12 19.87 13.38
N SER A 22 0.15 19.78 14.30
CA SER A 22 0.34 19.20 15.62
C SER A 22 -0.94 18.55 16.13
N ILE A 23 -0.85 17.68 17.15
CA ILE A 23 -2.03 17.08 17.82
C ILE A 23 -3.03 18.15 18.27
N LYS A 24 -2.56 19.33 18.72
CA LYS A 24 -3.43 20.41 19.19
C LYS A 24 -4.31 21.01 18.08
N ASN A 25 -3.88 20.87 16.82
CA ASN A 25 -4.57 21.39 15.65
C ASN A 25 -5.43 20.31 14.97
N LEU A 26 -5.45 19.09 15.51
CA LEU A 26 -6.28 18.00 15.02
C LEU A 26 -7.56 17.87 15.84
N MET A 27 -8.67 17.72 15.16
CA MET A 27 -9.89 17.17 15.71
C MET A 27 -10.23 15.88 14.98
N ILE A 28 -10.83 14.95 15.71
CA ILE A 28 -11.42 13.75 15.13
C ILE A 28 -12.93 13.94 15.28
N SER A 29 -13.66 13.89 14.17
CA SER A 29 -15.12 13.98 14.20
C SER A 29 -15.70 12.71 14.84
N SER A 30 -16.98 12.75 15.21
CA SER A 30 -17.73 11.56 15.63
C SER A 30 -17.78 10.45 14.56
N LEU A 31 -17.47 10.78 13.30
CA LEU A 31 -17.38 9.84 12.19
C LEU A 31 -15.95 9.31 11.96
N GLY A 32 -15.01 9.59 12.89
CA GLY A 32 -13.62 9.15 12.79
C GLY A 32 -12.80 9.90 11.74
N THR A 33 -13.30 11.03 11.21
CA THR A 33 -12.57 11.82 10.20
C THR A 33 -11.65 12.85 10.85
N PHE A 34 -10.44 13.00 10.30
CA PHE A 34 -9.52 14.05 10.74
C PHE A 34 -9.94 15.40 10.18
N GLN A 35 -10.03 16.39 11.06
CA GLN A 35 -10.27 17.79 10.74
C GLN A 35 -9.14 18.64 11.31
N MET A 36 -8.72 19.64 10.53
CA MET A 36 -7.69 20.58 10.97
C MET A 36 -8.35 21.86 11.49
N LYS A 37 -8.03 22.23 12.74
CA LYS A 37 -8.56 23.43 13.40
C LYS A 37 -7.48 24.50 13.49
N LYS A 38 -7.84 25.74 13.15
CA LYS A 38 -6.99 26.94 13.30
C LYS A 38 -5.61 26.80 12.61
N VAL A 39 -5.56 26.14 11.46
CA VAL A 39 -4.31 26.00 10.71
C VAL A 39 -4.10 27.25 9.87
N GLN A 40 -3.01 27.97 10.14
CA GLN A 40 -2.54 29.01 9.25
C GLN A 40 -1.98 28.34 7.99
N THR A 41 -2.33 28.88 6.83
CA THR A 41 -1.81 28.41 5.55
C THR A 41 -0.89 29.46 4.94
N THR A 42 0.15 29.00 4.26
CA THR A 42 1.06 29.84 3.46
C THR A 42 1.04 29.37 2.01
N PRO A 43 1.51 30.17 1.05
CA PRO A 43 1.68 29.70 -0.33
C PRO A 43 2.55 28.43 -0.39
N LEU A 44 2.15 27.48 -1.23
CA LEU A 44 2.87 26.22 -1.40
C LEU A 44 4.30 26.49 -1.89
N THR A 45 5.26 26.00 -1.11
CA THR A 45 6.66 25.91 -1.52
C THR A 45 7.10 24.46 -1.40
N GLU A 46 8.12 24.08 -2.16
CA GLU A 46 8.64 22.72 -2.08
C GLU A 46 9.15 22.38 -0.67
N GLN A 47 9.84 23.33 -0.04
CA GLN A 47 10.30 23.17 1.34
C GLN A 47 9.13 23.03 2.34
N GLY A 48 8.06 23.81 2.17
CA GLY A 48 6.86 23.71 2.98
C GLY A 48 6.12 22.39 2.78
N ARG A 49 6.04 21.89 1.54
CA ARG A 49 5.45 20.59 1.21
C ARG A 49 6.18 19.45 1.93
N VAL A 50 7.51 19.44 1.86
CA VAL A 50 8.36 18.46 2.55
C VAL A 50 8.15 18.54 4.07
N ALA A 51 8.14 19.76 4.62
CA ALA A 51 7.91 19.97 6.05
C ALA A 51 6.54 19.46 6.51
N ASP A 52 5.48 19.69 5.72
CA ASP A 52 4.12 19.22 5.99
C ASP A 52 4.05 17.69 6.03
N LEU A 53 4.61 17.02 5.03
CA LEU A 53 4.61 15.56 4.96
C LEU A 53 5.44 14.93 6.09
N ALA A 54 6.59 15.53 6.42
CA ALA A 54 7.38 15.10 7.57
C ALA A 54 6.62 15.30 8.88
N ALA A 55 5.85 16.38 9.01
CA ALA A 55 5.00 16.62 10.16
C ALA A 55 3.86 15.59 10.27
N VAL A 56 3.26 15.18 9.15
CA VAL A 56 2.29 14.06 9.12
C VAL A 56 2.92 12.78 9.63
N SER A 57 4.11 12.45 9.14
CA SER A 57 4.85 11.25 9.58
C SER A 57 5.12 11.23 11.08
N ASN A 58 5.65 12.34 11.59
CA ASN A 58 5.94 12.53 13.01
C ASN A 58 4.69 12.40 13.88
N LEU A 59 3.58 12.93 13.40
CA LEU A 59 2.30 12.88 14.07
C LEU A 59 1.72 11.46 14.11
N LEU A 60 1.77 10.73 13.00
CA LEU A 60 1.40 9.31 12.94
C LEU A 60 2.24 8.48 13.92
N THR A 61 3.57 8.69 13.95
CA THR A 61 4.44 8.04 14.93
C THR A 61 4.07 8.37 16.38
N LYS A 62 3.73 9.63 16.68
CA LYS A 62 3.28 10.03 18.02
C LYS A 62 2.01 9.30 18.42
N ILE A 63 1.00 9.26 17.54
CA ILE A 63 -0.27 8.55 17.78
C ILE A 63 0.00 7.06 18.06
N LEU A 64 0.82 6.41 17.23
CA LEU A 64 1.17 4.99 17.40
C LEU A 64 1.89 4.72 18.71
N LYS A 65 2.88 5.55 19.07
CA LYS A 65 3.58 5.46 20.35
C LYS A 65 2.64 5.68 21.54
N TRP A 66 1.65 6.55 21.39
CA TRP A 66 0.67 6.78 22.45
C TRP A 66 -0.25 5.57 22.66
N ARG A 67 -0.65 4.92 21.57
CA ARG A 67 -1.54 3.74 21.61
C ARG A 67 -0.83 2.46 22.05
N HIS A 68 0.40 2.23 21.59
CA HIS A 68 1.11 0.95 21.74
C HIS A 68 2.42 1.04 22.54
N GLY A 69 2.76 2.22 23.09
CA GLY A 69 3.95 2.45 23.92
C GLY A 69 5.26 2.67 23.13
N PRO A 70 6.41 2.76 23.82
CA PRO A 70 7.71 3.07 23.21
C PRO A 70 8.18 2.07 22.13
N GLY A 71 7.65 0.85 22.15
CA GLY A 71 7.93 -0.21 21.16
C GLY A 71 6.97 -0.24 19.96
N ALA A 72 6.02 0.70 19.87
CA ALA A 72 4.95 0.72 18.87
C ALA A 72 5.43 0.57 17.42
N THR A 73 6.63 1.07 17.11
CA THR A 73 7.21 0.96 15.76
C THR A 73 7.47 -0.48 15.32
N ARG A 74 7.60 -1.42 16.25
CA ARG A 74 7.69 -2.87 15.95
C ARG A 74 6.32 -3.49 15.62
N SER A 75 5.25 -2.83 16.04
CA SER A 75 3.85 -3.20 15.75
C SER A 75 3.33 -2.57 14.46
N ILE A 76 4.09 -1.63 13.88
CA ILE A 76 3.77 -1.04 12.59
C ILE A 76 3.98 -2.09 11.51
N ARG A 77 2.96 -2.28 10.67
CA ARG A 77 3.06 -3.20 9.53
C ARG A 77 4.25 -2.79 8.64
N PRO A 78 5.08 -3.74 8.15
CA PRO A 78 6.27 -3.40 7.38
C PRO A 78 6.03 -2.60 6.09
N ASP A 79 4.80 -2.55 5.57
CA ASP A 79 4.39 -1.74 4.42
C ASP A 79 4.30 -0.25 4.79
N PHE A 80 3.80 0.04 5.98
CA PHE A 80 3.71 1.40 6.50
C PHE A 80 5.08 2.01 6.79
N ILE A 81 6.12 1.19 7.05
CA ILE A 81 7.50 1.68 7.15
C ILE A 81 7.95 2.32 5.82
N GLY A 82 7.55 1.72 4.68
CA GLY A 82 7.83 2.27 3.35
C GLY A 82 7.20 3.64 3.16
N LEU A 83 5.90 3.76 3.45
CA LEU A 83 5.18 5.04 3.41
C LEU A 83 5.75 6.06 4.39
N HIS A 84 6.07 5.63 5.62
CA HIS A 84 6.63 6.49 6.67
C HIS A 84 7.95 7.11 6.23
N ASN A 85 8.82 6.32 5.60
CA ASN A 85 10.07 6.82 5.00
C ASN A 85 9.79 7.81 3.87
N LYS A 86 8.82 7.54 2.97
CA LYS A 86 8.41 8.48 1.90
C LYS A 86 7.91 9.81 2.46
N LEU A 87 7.29 9.81 3.65
CA LEU A 87 6.79 11.02 4.29
C LEU A 87 7.90 11.84 4.99
N ILE A 88 8.92 11.21 5.61
CA ILE A 88 10.00 11.90 6.33
C ILE A 88 11.07 12.43 5.38
N GLU A 89 11.52 11.57 4.49
CA GLU A 89 12.54 11.86 3.50
C GLU A 89 11.91 11.55 2.15
N PRO A 90 11.13 12.47 1.56
CA PRO A 90 10.87 12.40 0.13
C PRO A 90 12.26 12.47 -0.53
N LYS A 91 12.83 11.29 -0.85
CA LYS A 91 14.22 11.09 -1.30
C LYS A 91 14.54 11.92 -2.53
N GLU A 92 13.50 12.40 -3.19
CA GLU A 92 13.55 13.42 -4.20
C GLU A 92 12.53 14.50 -3.82
N ALA A 93 12.85 15.77 -4.05
CA ALA A 93 11.90 16.89 -4.08
C ALA A 93 10.72 16.68 -5.08
N LYS A 94 10.66 15.51 -5.72
CA LYS A 94 9.75 15.12 -6.78
C LYS A 94 8.78 14.01 -6.39
N THR A 95 8.82 13.41 -5.19
CA THR A 95 7.79 12.39 -4.86
C THR A 95 6.42 13.06 -4.90
N PRO A 96 5.58 12.77 -5.91
CA PRO A 96 4.38 13.56 -6.14
C PRO A 96 3.35 13.25 -5.07
N ALA A 97 2.57 14.26 -4.65
CA ALA A 97 1.57 14.10 -3.58
C ALA A 97 0.59 12.95 -3.87
N TYR A 98 0.28 12.70 -5.15
CA TYR A 98 -0.59 11.60 -5.55
C TYR A 98 -0.01 10.21 -5.24
N LEU A 99 1.31 9.99 -5.28
CA LEU A 99 1.92 8.69 -4.92
C LEU A 99 1.82 8.40 -3.43
N ILE A 100 1.72 9.47 -2.63
CA ILE A 100 1.57 9.37 -1.19
C ILE A 100 0.11 9.05 -0.85
N GLU A 101 -0.86 9.73 -1.49
CA GLU A 101 -2.28 9.44 -1.32
C GLU A 101 -2.68 8.06 -1.87
N ASN A 102 -2.07 7.64 -2.98
CA ASN A 102 -2.33 6.34 -3.63
C ASN A 102 -1.32 5.25 -3.20
N ASP A 103 -0.64 5.39 -2.07
CA ASP A 103 0.28 4.34 -1.62
C ASP A 103 -0.53 3.08 -1.22
N PRO A 104 -0.21 1.89 -1.76
CA PRO A 104 -0.97 0.67 -1.47
C PRO A 104 -1.03 0.28 0.01
N SER A 105 -0.09 0.76 0.84
CA SER A 105 -0.11 0.51 2.29
C SER A 105 -1.29 1.16 3.01
N LEU A 106 -1.92 2.17 2.38
CA LEU A 106 -3.09 2.86 2.89
C LEU A 106 -4.41 2.13 2.57
N LEU A 107 -4.38 1.14 1.67
CA LEU A 107 -5.58 0.45 1.23
C LEU A 107 -6.20 -0.35 2.39
N PRO A 108 -7.55 -0.34 2.50
CA PRO A 108 -8.26 -1.38 3.25
C PRO A 108 -7.82 -2.76 2.77
N ALA A 109 -7.67 -3.72 3.69
CA ALA A 109 -7.29 -5.08 3.30
C ALA A 109 -8.33 -5.72 2.35
N THR A 110 -9.60 -5.33 2.45
CA THR A 110 -10.68 -5.74 1.55
C THR A 110 -10.47 -5.32 0.10
N SER A 111 -9.71 -4.25 -0.17
CA SER A 111 -9.44 -3.76 -1.53
C SER A 111 -8.00 -3.99 -2.02
N TYR A 112 -7.10 -4.45 -1.15
CA TYR A 112 -5.71 -4.73 -1.49
C TYR A 112 -5.57 -5.74 -2.64
N ALA A 113 -6.35 -6.84 -2.61
CA ALA A 113 -6.29 -7.85 -3.67
C ALA A 113 -6.75 -7.30 -5.03
N VAL A 114 -7.75 -6.42 -5.05
CA VAL A 114 -8.20 -5.74 -6.26
C VAL A 114 -7.11 -4.83 -6.80
N ALA A 115 -6.46 -4.04 -5.93
CA ALA A 115 -5.32 -3.20 -6.30
C ALA A 115 -4.15 -4.03 -6.87
N PHE A 116 -3.84 -5.17 -6.23
CA PHE A 116 -2.82 -6.09 -6.71
C PHE A 116 -3.15 -6.61 -8.11
N LEU A 117 -4.38 -7.09 -8.33
CA LEU A 117 -4.80 -7.63 -9.63
C LEU A 117 -4.82 -6.56 -10.73
N ARG A 118 -5.20 -5.32 -10.39
CA ARG A 118 -5.12 -4.15 -11.28
C ARG A 118 -3.68 -3.89 -11.71
N VAL A 119 -2.75 -3.76 -10.75
CA VAL A 119 -1.32 -3.56 -11.01
C VAL A 119 -0.72 -4.72 -11.80
N HIS A 120 -1.09 -5.97 -11.47
CA HIS A 120 -0.71 -7.15 -12.24
C HIS A 120 -1.20 -7.05 -13.70
N GLY A 121 -2.46 -6.67 -13.92
CA GLY A 121 -3.02 -6.47 -15.26
C GLY A 121 -2.25 -5.43 -16.07
N HIS A 122 -1.81 -4.34 -15.46
CA HIS A 122 -0.94 -3.36 -16.11
C HIS A 122 0.46 -3.89 -16.37
N MET A 123 1.07 -4.60 -15.42
CA MET A 123 2.43 -5.12 -15.59
C MET A 123 2.49 -6.22 -16.65
N ILE A 124 1.67 -7.26 -16.50
CA ILE A 124 1.71 -8.48 -17.31
C ILE A 124 0.82 -8.35 -18.56
N GLY A 125 -0.38 -7.79 -18.38
CA GLY A 125 -1.32 -7.59 -19.46
C GLY A 125 -0.92 -6.41 -20.36
N PHE A 126 -0.44 -5.30 -19.84
CA PHE A 126 -0.14 -4.15 -20.71
C PHE A 126 1.35 -4.02 -21.02
N LEU A 127 2.17 -3.76 -19.99
CA LEU A 127 3.55 -3.35 -20.15
C LEU A 127 4.41 -4.43 -20.79
N MET A 128 4.32 -5.69 -20.34
CA MET A 128 5.07 -6.80 -20.95
C MET A 128 4.80 -6.98 -22.45
N ARG A 129 3.60 -6.64 -22.94
CA ARG A 129 3.25 -6.73 -24.36
C ARG A 129 3.72 -5.51 -25.15
N LYS A 130 3.63 -4.32 -24.54
CA LYS A 130 3.96 -3.04 -25.20
C LYS A 130 5.46 -2.75 -25.19
N ASP A 131 6.14 -3.04 -24.08
CA ASP A 131 7.53 -2.72 -23.83
C ASP A 131 8.15 -3.77 -22.89
N SER A 132 8.43 -4.94 -23.47
CA SER A 132 8.96 -6.10 -22.76
C SER A 132 10.33 -5.83 -22.12
N ALA A 133 11.12 -4.91 -22.68
CA ALA A 133 12.43 -4.53 -22.16
C ALA A 133 12.30 -3.77 -20.84
N ASN A 134 11.44 -2.74 -20.79
CA ASN A 134 11.19 -2.02 -19.53
C ASN A 134 10.48 -2.90 -18.50
N ALA A 135 9.50 -3.71 -18.92
CA ALA A 135 8.89 -4.70 -18.03
C ALA A 135 9.94 -5.62 -17.39
N SER A 136 10.86 -6.16 -18.21
CA SER A 136 11.93 -7.04 -17.73
C SER A 136 12.91 -6.31 -16.83
N SER A 137 13.20 -5.03 -17.09
CA SER A 137 14.04 -4.18 -16.23
C SER A 137 13.39 -3.97 -14.86
N ILE A 138 12.11 -3.59 -14.80
CA ILE A 138 11.36 -3.40 -13.55
C ILE A 138 11.33 -4.70 -12.75
N LEU A 139 10.88 -5.81 -13.35
CA LEU A 139 10.79 -7.11 -12.68
C LEU A 139 12.17 -7.65 -12.30
N GLY A 140 13.17 -7.49 -13.15
CA GLY A 140 14.51 -8.05 -12.99
C GLY A 140 15.37 -7.28 -11.98
N LEU A 141 15.32 -5.96 -11.99
CA LEU A 141 16.24 -5.12 -11.22
C LEU A 141 15.61 -4.46 -10.00
N LYS A 142 14.33 -4.07 -10.09
CA LYS A 142 13.73 -3.16 -9.09
C LYS A 142 12.86 -3.85 -8.06
N MET A 143 12.30 -5.01 -8.40
CA MET A 143 11.44 -5.76 -7.46
C MET A 143 12.19 -6.36 -6.26
N PRO A 144 11.58 -6.36 -5.05
CA PRO A 144 12.17 -6.90 -3.82
C PRO A 144 12.16 -8.44 -3.75
N TYR A 145 12.71 -9.00 -2.67
CA TYR A 145 12.62 -10.42 -2.28
C TYR A 145 13.29 -11.43 -3.22
N LYS A 146 14.38 -11.01 -3.87
CA LYS A 146 15.15 -11.83 -4.82
C LYS A 146 16.38 -12.47 -4.20
N LYS A 147 16.87 -11.98 -3.06
CA LYS A 147 18.08 -12.51 -2.44
C LYS A 147 17.70 -13.76 -1.65
N HIS A 148 18.66 -14.66 -1.46
CA HIS A 148 18.43 -15.87 -0.67
C HIS A 148 17.98 -15.53 0.77
N SER A 149 18.53 -14.47 1.37
CA SER A 149 18.19 -14.05 2.74
C SER A 149 16.81 -13.42 2.90
N ASP A 150 16.16 -12.98 1.81
CA ASP A 150 14.83 -12.35 1.83
C ASP A 150 13.90 -12.90 0.74
N SER A 151 14.11 -14.16 0.33
CA SER A 151 13.41 -14.78 -0.80
C SER A 151 11.91 -14.85 -0.58
N TRP A 152 11.14 -14.44 -1.60
CA TRP A 152 9.68 -14.52 -1.56
C TRP A 152 9.17 -15.97 -1.40
N ILE A 153 9.89 -16.97 -1.95
CA ILE A 153 9.54 -18.39 -1.79
C ILE A 153 9.75 -18.83 -0.35
N LEU A 154 10.88 -18.46 0.26
CA LEU A 154 11.15 -18.81 1.66
C LEU A 154 10.13 -18.15 2.60
N ILE A 155 9.74 -16.90 2.32
CA ILE A 155 8.66 -16.22 3.05
C ILE A 155 7.33 -16.97 2.86
N ALA A 156 6.96 -17.33 1.63
CA ALA A 156 5.72 -18.09 1.37
C ALA A 156 5.70 -19.45 2.09
N GLN A 157 6.84 -20.14 2.15
CA GLN A 157 6.97 -21.44 2.82
C GLN A 157 6.74 -21.37 4.34
N GLN A 158 6.98 -20.22 4.97
CA GLN A 158 6.76 -20.03 6.41
C GLN A 158 5.28 -19.96 6.80
N HIS A 159 4.38 -19.79 5.83
CA HIS A 159 2.94 -19.70 6.06
C HIS A 159 2.23 -20.87 5.40
N ALA A 160 1.56 -21.73 6.18
CA ALA A 160 0.88 -22.92 5.66
C ALA A 160 -0.04 -22.62 4.46
N MET A 161 -0.80 -21.52 4.54
CA MET A 161 -1.67 -21.08 3.46
C MET A 161 -0.90 -20.75 2.18
N LEU A 162 0.09 -19.85 2.24
CA LEU A 162 0.89 -19.42 1.09
C LEU A 162 1.74 -20.57 0.53
N SER A 163 2.33 -21.38 1.41
CA SER A 163 3.11 -22.56 1.06
C SER A 163 2.29 -23.55 0.24
N SER A 164 1.01 -23.74 0.60
CA SER A 164 0.12 -24.63 -0.13
C SER A 164 0.01 -24.25 -1.63
N TRP A 165 0.09 -22.96 -1.96
CA TRP A 165 0.00 -22.47 -3.35
C TRP A 165 1.26 -22.75 -4.17
N LEU A 166 2.41 -22.96 -3.52
CA LEU A 166 3.66 -23.29 -4.22
C LEU A 166 3.63 -24.66 -4.89
N ALA A 167 2.77 -25.58 -4.43
CA ALA A 167 2.69 -26.94 -4.98
C ALA A 167 2.06 -27.03 -6.38
N PHE A 168 1.40 -25.96 -6.86
CA PHE A 168 0.56 -25.99 -8.06
C PHE A 168 1.29 -25.58 -9.34
N ARG A 169 2.47 -24.98 -9.19
CA ARG A 169 3.28 -24.51 -10.30
C ARG A 169 4.74 -24.51 -9.91
N VAL A 170 5.61 -24.80 -10.86
CA VAL A 170 7.05 -24.61 -10.67
C VAL A 170 7.35 -23.11 -10.73
N TYR A 171 7.67 -22.55 -9.58
CA TYR A 171 8.11 -21.16 -9.43
C TYR A 171 9.64 -21.08 -9.28
N LYS A 172 10.29 -20.12 -9.93
CA LYS A 172 11.72 -19.88 -9.74
C LYS A 172 11.96 -18.78 -8.70
N ILE A 173 12.79 -19.09 -7.70
CA ILE A 173 13.11 -18.23 -6.56
C ILE A 173 13.52 -16.80 -6.98
N SER A 174 14.37 -16.68 -8.00
CA SER A 174 14.97 -15.40 -8.41
C SER A 174 14.10 -14.54 -9.33
N ARG A 175 12.92 -15.02 -9.76
CA ARG A 175 12.11 -14.35 -10.78
C ARG A 175 10.91 -13.63 -10.17
N ALA A 176 10.94 -12.30 -10.20
CA ALA A 176 9.80 -11.49 -9.78
C ALA A 176 8.53 -11.74 -10.63
N LEU A 177 8.69 -12.20 -11.88
CA LEU A 177 7.57 -12.67 -12.70
C LEU A 177 6.88 -13.88 -12.07
N ASP A 178 7.64 -14.83 -11.54
CA ASP A 178 7.06 -16.01 -10.91
C ASP A 178 6.38 -15.62 -9.58
N PHE A 179 6.91 -14.59 -8.90
CA PHE A 179 6.29 -14.02 -7.70
C PHE A 179 4.97 -13.28 -7.98
N ILE A 180 4.89 -12.43 -9.01
CA ILE A 180 3.65 -11.70 -9.33
C ILE A 180 2.55 -12.67 -9.79
N GLU A 181 2.92 -13.70 -10.55
CA GLU A 181 2.03 -14.79 -10.95
C GLU A 181 1.55 -15.62 -9.76
N PHE A 182 2.40 -15.82 -8.75
CA PHE A 182 2.01 -16.46 -7.48
C PHE A 182 0.91 -15.66 -6.77
N GLY A 183 1.09 -14.34 -6.60
CA GLY A 183 0.07 -13.46 -6.03
C GLY A 183 -1.23 -13.47 -6.84
N ARG A 184 -1.13 -13.41 -8.17
CA ARG A 184 -2.31 -13.50 -9.07
C ARG A 184 -3.07 -14.78 -8.83
N ASN A 185 -2.38 -15.91 -8.73
CA ASN A 185 -3.02 -17.21 -8.53
C ASN A 185 -3.74 -17.31 -7.18
N ILE A 186 -3.14 -16.81 -6.11
CA ILE A 186 -3.78 -16.75 -4.78
C ILE A 186 -5.09 -15.97 -4.87
N PHE A 187 -5.05 -14.76 -5.44
CA PHE A 187 -6.23 -13.88 -5.46
C PHE A 187 -7.29 -14.31 -6.48
N SER A 188 -6.90 -14.92 -7.60
CA SER A 188 -7.84 -15.31 -8.66
C SER A 188 -8.48 -16.68 -8.44
N HIS A 189 -7.84 -17.57 -7.68
CA HIS A 189 -8.27 -18.97 -7.53
C HIS A 189 -8.50 -19.34 -6.08
N ILE A 190 -8.71 -18.37 -5.19
CA ILE A 190 -8.74 -18.55 -3.74
C ILE A 190 -9.60 -19.77 -3.31
N TYR A 191 -10.73 -20.02 -3.99
CA TYR A 191 -11.66 -21.12 -3.74
C TYR A 191 -11.20 -22.51 -4.19
N GLY A 192 -10.17 -22.61 -5.03
CA GLY A 192 -9.60 -23.87 -5.50
C GLY A 192 -8.79 -24.64 -4.44
N LYS A 193 -8.75 -24.12 -3.20
CA LYS A 193 -7.93 -24.62 -2.10
C LYS A 193 -8.76 -24.89 -0.84
N GLU A 194 -9.19 -26.12 -0.67
CA GLU A 194 -9.64 -26.60 0.64
C GLU A 194 -8.42 -26.86 1.53
N THR A 195 -8.04 -25.87 2.33
CA THR A 195 -7.06 -26.05 3.42
C THR A 195 -7.77 -25.79 4.75
N GLU A 196 -7.31 -26.42 5.82
CA GLU A 196 -7.81 -26.15 7.18
C GLU A 196 -7.69 -24.65 7.50
N THR A 197 -6.54 -24.05 7.18
CA THR A 197 -6.33 -22.60 7.29
C THR A 197 -7.29 -21.81 6.41
N GLY A 198 -7.56 -22.23 5.17
CA GLY A 198 -8.52 -21.54 4.30
C GLY A 198 -9.96 -21.59 4.81
N THR A 199 -10.33 -22.70 5.46
CA THR A 199 -11.63 -22.83 6.13
C THR A 199 -11.72 -21.88 7.33
N LEU A 200 -10.65 -21.80 8.14
CA LEU A 200 -10.55 -20.85 9.26
C LEU A 200 -10.60 -19.38 8.81
N LEU A 201 -10.16 -19.08 7.58
CA LEU A 201 -10.19 -17.74 7.00
C LEU A 201 -11.48 -17.43 6.21
N GLY A 202 -12.50 -18.28 6.29
CA GLY A 202 -13.82 -18.02 5.69
C GLY A 202 -13.88 -18.21 4.17
N MET A 203 -12.97 -18.99 3.56
CA MET A 203 -12.89 -19.16 2.10
C MET A 203 -14.00 -20.05 1.51
N LYS A 204 -14.85 -20.70 2.31
CA LYS A 204 -15.87 -21.66 1.80
C LYS A 204 -17.22 -21.03 1.42
N GLU A 205 -17.50 -19.79 1.80
CA GLU A 205 -18.86 -19.23 1.73
C GLU A 205 -18.94 -17.82 1.08
N ALA A 206 -17.84 -17.32 0.53
CA ALA A 206 -17.75 -15.95 0.02
C ALA A 206 -17.76 -15.89 -1.51
N ASP A 207 -18.47 -14.93 -2.10
CA ASP A 207 -18.31 -14.50 -3.50
C ASP A 207 -17.14 -13.50 -3.68
N TYR A 208 -16.36 -13.28 -2.62
CA TYR A 208 -15.32 -12.24 -2.53
C TYR A 208 -14.03 -12.76 -1.87
N ILE A 209 -12.89 -12.19 -2.25
CA ILE A 209 -11.57 -12.53 -1.67
C ILE A 209 -11.59 -12.26 -0.16
N PRO A 210 -11.42 -13.27 0.71
CA PRO A 210 -11.51 -13.04 2.15
C PRO A 210 -10.40 -12.10 2.62
N GLU A 211 -10.78 -11.13 3.44
CA GLU A 211 -9.90 -10.06 3.93
C GLU A 211 -8.62 -10.62 4.56
N ALA A 212 -8.73 -11.69 5.32
CA ALA A 212 -7.60 -12.32 5.99
C ALA A 212 -6.51 -12.80 5.02
N VAL A 213 -6.85 -13.17 3.79
CA VAL A 213 -5.88 -13.56 2.76
C VAL A 213 -5.14 -12.35 2.23
N SER A 214 -5.85 -11.26 2.00
CA SER A 214 -5.25 -9.97 1.65
C SER A 214 -4.31 -9.48 2.75
N VAL A 215 -4.74 -9.54 4.01
CA VAL A 215 -3.92 -9.18 5.19
C VAL A 215 -2.66 -10.04 5.24
N LEU A 216 -2.80 -11.36 5.12
CA LEU A 216 -1.66 -12.28 5.14
C LEU A 216 -0.66 -11.93 4.04
N TYR A 217 -1.13 -11.81 2.80
CA TYR A 217 -0.27 -11.52 1.66
C TYR A 217 0.41 -10.15 1.78
N GLN A 218 -0.35 -9.11 2.14
CA GLN A 218 0.16 -7.77 2.37
C GLN A 218 1.21 -7.75 3.49
N HIS A 219 1.00 -8.50 4.56
CA HIS A 219 1.96 -8.59 5.66
C HIS A 219 3.25 -9.30 5.24
N SER A 220 3.14 -10.45 4.59
CA SER A 220 4.30 -11.23 4.11
C SER A 220 5.11 -10.49 3.04
N PHE A 221 4.43 -9.71 2.18
CA PHE A 221 5.02 -9.09 0.99
C PHE A 221 4.84 -7.58 0.92
N SER A 222 4.99 -6.94 2.07
CA SER A 222 4.68 -5.54 2.33
C SER A 222 5.33 -4.52 1.38
N ARG A 223 6.51 -4.84 0.81
CA ARG A 223 7.26 -3.94 -0.08
C ARG A 223 6.88 -4.09 -1.55
N PHE A 224 6.23 -5.20 -1.92
CA PHE A 224 6.10 -5.56 -3.33
C PHE A 224 5.15 -4.65 -4.09
N LEU A 225 3.88 -4.56 -3.66
CA LEU A 225 2.87 -3.77 -4.37
C LEU A 225 3.21 -2.26 -4.39
N PRO A 226 3.67 -1.63 -3.29
CA PRO A 226 4.10 -0.23 -3.32
C PRO A 226 5.21 0.05 -4.33
N LEU A 227 6.25 -0.79 -4.38
CA LEU A 227 7.36 -0.61 -5.32
C LEU A 227 6.91 -0.84 -6.77
N LEU A 228 6.10 -1.87 -7.04
CA LEU A 228 5.63 -2.14 -8.39
C LEU A 228 4.70 -1.02 -8.90
N HIS A 229 3.82 -0.51 -8.05
CA HIS A 229 2.94 0.61 -8.38
C HIS A 229 3.76 1.87 -8.73
N GLU A 230 4.75 2.21 -7.92
CA GLU A 230 5.65 3.34 -8.14
C GLU A 230 6.45 3.21 -9.45
N GLU A 231 6.95 2.02 -9.76
CA GLU A 231 7.70 1.78 -11.00
C GLU A 231 6.83 1.86 -12.26
N LEU A 232 5.61 1.32 -12.21
CA LEU A 232 4.65 1.47 -13.31
C LEU A 232 4.27 2.93 -13.51
N TRP A 233 4.08 3.66 -12.41
CA TRP A 233 3.77 5.07 -12.47
C TRP A 233 4.89 5.85 -13.17
N ASN A 234 6.13 5.71 -12.69
CA ASN A 234 7.29 6.39 -13.25
C ASN A 234 7.44 6.09 -14.75
N TYR A 235 7.21 4.84 -15.16
CA TYR A 235 7.21 4.46 -16.57
C TYR A 235 6.15 5.22 -17.38
N TYR A 236 4.89 5.25 -16.93
CA TYR A 236 3.81 5.91 -17.67
C TYR A 236 3.99 7.43 -17.72
N GLU A 237 4.51 8.04 -16.67
CA GLU A 237 4.82 9.47 -16.65
C GLU A 237 5.94 9.81 -17.64
N GLN A 238 7.04 9.07 -17.61
CA GLN A 238 8.19 9.27 -18.52
C GLN A 238 7.82 9.04 -19.99
N THR A 239 6.87 8.15 -20.26
CA THR A 239 6.41 7.82 -21.62
C THR A 239 5.19 8.64 -22.06
N GLY A 240 4.73 9.60 -21.25
CA GLY A 240 3.60 10.47 -21.57
C GLY A 240 2.24 9.74 -21.62
N MET A 241 2.13 8.54 -21.06
CA MET A 241 0.89 7.75 -21.03
C MET A 241 -0.04 8.15 -19.88
N LEU A 242 -0.29 9.45 -19.74
CA LEU A 242 -1.04 10.02 -18.62
C LEU A 242 -2.48 9.46 -18.51
N ALA A 243 -3.12 9.10 -19.62
CA ALA A 243 -4.44 8.48 -19.59
C ALA A 243 -4.45 7.08 -18.95
N ILE A 244 -3.32 6.37 -18.95
CA ILE A 244 -3.18 5.05 -18.31
C ILE A 244 -2.88 5.21 -16.82
N ILE A 245 -2.26 6.32 -16.42
CA ILE A 245 -1.97 6.61 -15.02
C ILE A 245 -3.25 6.59 -14.17
N ASP A 246 -4.36 7.13 -14.67
CA ASP A 246 -5.63 7.12 -13.94
C ASP A 246 -6.14 5.70 -13.68
N SER A 247 -5.84 4.74 -14.55
CA SER A 247 -6.24 3.33 -14.40
C SER A 247 -5.42 2.53 -13.40
N ILE A 248 -4.28 3.06 -12.92
CA ILE A 248 -3.49 2.45 -11.83
C ILE A 248 -3.65 3.18 -10.49
N ARG A 249 -4.44 4.25 -10.43
CA ARG A 249 -4.83 4.87 -9.15
C ARG A 249 -5.72 3.95 -8.34
N PHE A 250 -5.78 4.19 -7.04
CA PHE A 250 -6.62 3.45 -6.10
C PHE A 250 -7.60 4.34 -5.34
N ASP A 251 -7.77 5.61 -5.75
CA ASP A 251 -8.71 6.57 -5.16
C ASP A 251 -10.12 5.97 -4.96
N ASP A 252 -10.58 5.15 -5.92
CA ASP A 252 -11.85 4.44 -5.90
C ASP A 252 -11.91 3.26 -4.91
N LEU A 253 -10.75 2.68 -4.58
CA LEU A 253 -10.60 1.52 -3.70
C LEU A 253 -10.51 1.89 -2.20
N PHE A 254 -10.42 3.19 -1.88
CA PHE A 254 -10.50 3.72 -0.51
C PHE A 254 -11.94 3.91 0.00
N THR A 255 -12.94 3.45 -0.76
CA THR A 255 -14.37 3.54 -0.41
C THR A 255 -14.81 2.52 0.64
N GLY A 256 -13.92 1.63 1.08
CA GLY A 256 -14.10 0.79 2.26
C GLY A 256 -13.65 1.49 3.54
N VAL A 257 -14.32 1.18 4.65
CA VAL A 257 -13.86 1.54 6.00
C VAL A 257 -12.38 1.10 6.13
N PRO A 258 -11.43 2.00 6.47
CA PRO A 258 -10.03 1.61 6.62
C PRO A 258 -9.89 0.48 7.63
N SER A 259 -9.00 -0.49 7.41
CA SER A 259 -8.79 -1.60 8.37
C SER A 259 -8.23 -1.17 9.73
N TRP A 260 -7.94 0.13 9.92
CA TRP A 260 -7.59 0.75 11.19
C TRP A 260 -8.74 1.56 11.80
N ALA A 261 -9.91 1.60 11.15
CA ALA A 261 -11.13 2.03 11.79
C ALA A 261 -11.36 1.09 12.96
N LEU A 262 -11.10 1.65 14.14
CA LEU A 262 -11.41 1.16 15.46
C LEU A 262 -12.61 0.21 15.40
N THR A 263 -12.35 -1.10 15.32
CA THR A 263 -13.24 -2.06 15.94
C THR A 263 -13.08 -1.84 17.43
N ASP A 264 -13.76 -0.79 17.92
CA ASP A 264 -14.14 -0.72 19.31
C ASP A 264 -14.94 -2.00 19.51
N GLY A 265 -14.37 -2.97 20.23
CA GLY A 265 -15.03 -4.20 20.65
C GLY A 265 -16.15 -3.92 21.65
N VAL A 266 -17.02 -2.97 21.31
CA VAL A 266 -18.18 -2.51 22.04
C VAL A 266 -19.23 -2.15 21.00
N THR A 267 -19.86 -3.16 20.43
CA THR A 267 -21.26 -3.03 19.99
C THR A 267 -22.02 -4.22 20.50
N THR A 268 -22.89 -3.91 21.48
CA THR A 268 -23.86 -4.71 22.26
C THR A 268 -23.34 -5.86 23.08
#